data_AF-A0A7S0A5R7-F1
#
_entry.id   AF-A0A7S0A5R7-F1
#
_cell.length_a   1.000
_cell.length_b   1.000
_cell.length_c   1.000
_cell.angle_alpha   90.00
_cell.angle_beta   90.00
_cell.angle_gamma   90.00
#
_symmetry.space_group_name_H-M   'P 1'
#
loop_
_entity.id
_entity.type
_entity.pdbx_description
1 polymer ?
#
loop_
_entity_poly.entity_id
_entity_poly.type
_entity_poly.pdbx_seq_one_letter_code
_entity_poly.pdbx_strand_id
1 'polypeptide(L)'
;MSTTMGINGFGRIGRLVCRAALANPDVTVKAINDPFMDLKYMVYQLKYDSVHKTFPGTIATKEDGGKEFLVVNGAEIQVFHEKDPAAIPWGDSGAAYICESTGVFTQKEKAELHIKGGAKKVIISAPPKDAVPIYVVGVNHLEYKTTDTVVSNASCTTNCLAPLTKVVHEKFGLVEGLMTTVHAMTATQLT
;
A
#
# COMPACT_ATOMS: atom_id res chain seq x y z
N MET A 1 -1.21 13.33 16.38
CA MET A 1 -1.56 13.82 15.03
C MET A 1 -1.60 12.57 14.14
N SER A 2 -2.72 12.26 13.49
CA SER A 2 -2.82 11.04 12.67
C SER A 2 -1.96 11.15 11.41
N THR A 3 -1.39 10.03 10.99
CA THR A 3 -0.60 9.93 9.75
C THR A 3 -1.54 9.89 8.56
N THR A 4 -1.40 10.82 7.62
CA THR A 4 -2.22 10.84 6.41
C THR A 4 -1.58 10.04 5.29
N MET A 5 -2.38 9.22 4.62
CA MET A 5 -1.88 8.33 3.57
C MET A 5 -2.70 8.37 2.28
N GLY A 6 -2.05 8.01 1.19
CA GLY A 6 -2.66 7.72 -0.11
C GLY A 6 -2.38 6.29 -0.55
N ILE A 7 -3.19 5.77 -1.46
CA ILE A 7 -3.05 4.41 -2.01
C ILE A 7 -3.01 4.52 -3.53
N ASN A 8 -1.91 4.06 -4.15
CA ASN A 8 -1.84 3.90 -5.60
C ASN A 8 -2.02 2.41 -5.96
N GLY A 9 -3.03 2.13 -6.79
CA GLY A 9 -3.48 0.77 -7.12
C GLY A 9 -4.47 0.23 -6.09
N PHE A 10 -5.75 0.17 -6.44
CA PHE A 10 -6.82 -0.31 -5.55
C PHE A 10 -7.12 -1.80 -5.75
N GLY A 11 -6.04 -2.57 -5.92
CA GLY A 11 -6.04 -4.03 -6.05
C GLY A 11 -6.22 -4.77 -4.72
N ARG A 12 -5.79 -6.04 -4.68
CA ARG A 12 -5.88 -6.88 -3.46
C ARG A 12 -5.23 -6.21 -2.25
N ILE A 13 -3.98 -5.76 -2.39
CA ILE A 13 -3.23 -5.13 -1.30
C ILE A 13 -3.81 -3.75 -0.96
N GLY A 14 -4.00 -2.87 -1.95
CA GLY A 14 -4.57 -1.53 -1.72
C GLY A 14 -5.90 -1.54 -0.98
N ARG A 15 -6.84 -2.44 -1.33
CA ARG A 15 -8.12 -2.55 -0.61
C ARG A 15 -7.96 -3.04 0.83
N LEU A 16 -7.08 -4.00 1.08
CA LEU A 16 -6.83 -4.50 2.44
C LEU A 16 -6.07 -3.50 3.31
N VAL A 17 -5.16 -2.73 2.71
CA VAL A 17 -4.51 -1.59 3.35
C VAL A 17 -5.55 -0.53 3.73
N CYS A 18 -6.48 -0.19 2.82
CA CYS A 18 -7.58 0.72 3.11
C CYS A 18 -8.45 0.22 4.27
N ARG A 19 -8.87 -1.05 4.25
CA ARG A 19 -9.65 -1.67 5.34
C ARG A 19 -8.91 -1.60 6.69
N ALA A 20 -7.61 -1.93 6.71
CA ALA A 20 -6.82 -1.89 7.94
C ALA A 20 -6.60 -0.46 8.45
N ALA A 21 -6.35 0.50 7.54
CA ALA A 21 -6.17 1.91 7.89
C ALA A 21 -7.46 2.52 8.46
N LEU A 22 -8.63 2.19 7.91
CA LEU A 22 -9.93 2.65 8.42
C LEU A 22 -10.26 2.14 9.82
N ALA A 23 -9.65 1.03 10.25
CA ALA A 23 -9.79 0.49 11.60
C ALA A 23 -8.71 1.03 12.57
N ASN A 24 -7.76 1.83 12.09
CA ASN A 24 -6.65 2.34 12.88
C ASN A 24 -6.80 3.86 13.12
N PRO A 25 -7.03 4.32 14.36
CA PRO A 25 -7.21 5.75 14.66
C PRO A 25 -5.96 6.60 14.39
N ASP A 26 -4.77 6.00 14.30
CA ASP A 26 -3.52 6.71 14.04
C ASP A 26 -3.28 6.98 12.55
N VAL A 27 -4.13 6.48 11.67
CA VAL A 27 -4.00 6.60 10.21
C VAL A 27 -5.25 7.20 9.61
N THR A 28 -5.09 8.05 8.60
CA THR A 28 -6.20 8.63 7.86
C THR A 28 -5.94 8.49 6.36
N VAL A 29 -6.77 7.69 5.68
CA VAL A 29 -6.72 7.59 4.21
C VAL A 29 -7.33 8.85 3.63
N LYS A 30 -6.56 9.56 2.79
CA LYS A 30 -6.97 10.82 2.18
C LYS A 30 -7.28 10.68 0.70
N ALA A 31 -6.57 9.79 0.01
CA ALA A 31 -6.74 9.61 -1.42
C ALA A 31 -6.48 8.17 -1.88
N ILE A 32 -7.16 7.77 -2.94
CA ILE A 32 -6.96 6.53 -3.67
C ILE A 32 -6.81 6.87 -5.16
N ASN A 33 -5.86 6.23 -5.84
CA ASN A 33 -5.71 6.33 -7.29
C ASN A 33 -5.80 4.93 -7.92
N ASP A 34 -6.66 4.77 -8.93
CA ASP A 34 -6.65 3.62 -9.82
C ASP A 34 -7.22 3.99 -11.21
N PRO A 35 -6.39 4.05 -12.26
CA PRO A 35 -6.83 4.44 -13.60
C PRO A 35 -7.66 3.36 -14.33
N PHE A 36 -7.84 2.18 -13.73
CA PHE A 36 -8.55 1.05 -14.34
C PHE A 36 -9.83 0.67 -13.57
N MET A 37 -10.23 1.47 -12.59
CA MET A 37 -11.37 1.19 -11.73
C MET A 37 -12.18 2.46 -11.53
N ASP A 38 -13.43 2.49 -12.00
CA ASP A 38 -14.34 3.60 -11.70
C ASP A 38 -14.82 3.56 -10.24
N LEU A 39 -15.35 4.69 -9.73
CA LEU A 39 -15.80 4.81 -8.35
C LEU A 39 -16.87 3.77 -7.96
N LYS A 40 -17.79 3.45 -8.88
CA LYS A 40 -18.84 2.45 -8.64
C LYS A 40 -18.23 1.06 -8.43
N TYR A 41 -17.22 0.72 -9.21
CA TYR A 41 -16.50 -0.54 -9.10
C TYR A 41 -15.61 -0.58 -7.86
N MET A 42 -14.99 0.55 -7.47
CA MET A 42 -14.29 0.67 -6.18
C MET A 42 -15.23 0.36 -5.00
N VAL A 43 -16.45 0.91 -4.98
CA VAL A 43 -17.46 0.62 -3.95
C VAL A 43 -17.77 -0.87 -3.91
N TYR A 44 -18.04 -1.48 -5.07
CA TYR A 44 -18.34 -2.91 -5.15
C TYR A 44 -17.18 -3.77 -4.60
N GLN A 45 -15.95 -3.50 -5.06
CA GLN A 45 -14.75 -4.26 -4.71
C GLN A 45 -14.32 -4.05 -3.25
N LEU A 46 -14.63 -2.89 -2.65
CA LEU A 46 -14.41 -2.67 -1.22
C LEU A 46 -15.51 -3.35 -0.40
N LYS A 47 -16.77 -3.27 -0.83
CA LYS A 47 -17.92 -3.86 -0.14
C LYS A 47 -17.86 -5.37 -0.08
N TYR A 48 -17.47 -6.03 -1.17
CA TYR A 48 -17.47 -7.48 -1.28
C TYR A 48 -16.05 -8.02 -1.53
N ASP A 49 -15.57 -8.86 -0.62
CA ASP A 49 -14.30 -9.59 -0.78
C ASP A 49 -14.55 -11.09 -0.63
N SER A 50 -14.17 -11.87 -1.64
CA SER A 50 -14.41 -13.33 -1.62
C SER A 50 -13.65 -14.05 -0.48
N VAL A 51 -12.49 -13.52 -0.08
CA VAL A 51 -11.64 -14.10 0.97
C VAL A 51 -12.00 -13.49 2.33
N HIS A 52 -11.99 -12.15 2.40
CA HIS A 52 -12.13 -11.40 3.66
C HIS A 52 -13.55 -10.89 3.93
N LYS A 53 -14.53 -11.44 3.21
CA LYS A 53 -15.97 -11.18 3.38
C LYS A 53 -16.34 -9.70 3.17
N THR A 54 -17.59 -9.40 3.48
CA THR A 54 -18.17 -8.07 3.35
C THR A 54 -17.47 -7.07 4.25
N PHE A 55 -17.27 -5.84 3.79
CA PHE A 55 -16.75 -4.77 4.63
C PHE A 55 -17.73 -4.46 5.78
N PRO A 56 -17.29 -4.47 7.06
CA PRO A 56 -18.16 -4.22 8.20
C PRO A 56 -18.33 -2.72 8.45
N GLY A 57 -19.04 -2.03 7.55
CA GLY A 57 -19.26 -0.58 7.67
C GLY A 57 -20.10 -0.01 6.54
N THR A 58 -20.24 1.32 6.54
CA THR A 58 -20.96 2.04 5.49
C THR A 58 -20.01 2.47 4.38
N ILE A 59 -20.46 2.31 3.14
CA ILE A 59 -19.74 2.76 1.95
C ILE A 59 -20.74 3.52 1.09
N ALA A 60 -20.41 4.77 0.78
CA ALA A 60 -21.16 5.64 -0.09
C ALA A 60 -20.20 6.37 -1.04
N THR A 61 -20.77 7.15 -1.94
CA THR A 61 -20.04 8.01 -2.87
C THR A 61 -20.50 9.44 -2.70
N LYS A 62 -19.61 10.39 -2.96
CA LYS A 62 -19.91 11.82 -3.01
C LYS A 62 -19.17 12.41 -4.20
N GLU A 63 -19.84 13.34 -4.88
CA GLU A 63 -19.23 14.19 -5.89
C GLU A 63 -19.34 15.64 -5.43
N ASP A 64 -18.24 16.38 -5.48
CA ASP A 64 -18.22 17.79 -5.07
C ASP A 64 -17.19 18.57 -5.89
N GLY A 65 -17.62 19.66 -6.53
CA GLY A 65 -16.74 20.49 -7.36
C GLY A 65 -16.02 19.74 -8.48
N GLY A 66 -16.62 18.69 -9.05
CA GLY A 66 -16.02 17.84 -10.07
C GLY A 66 -15.00 16.82 -9.54
N LYS A 67 -14.92 16.64 -8.22
CA LYS A 67 -14.07 15.62 -7.57
C LYS A 67 -14.94 14.46 -7.10
N GLU A 68 -14.41 13.26 -7.24
CA GLU A 68 -15.01 12.03 -6.76
C GLU A 68 -14.48 11.66 -5.38
N PHE A 69 -15.37 11.18 -4.51
CA PHE A 69 -15.04 10.73 -3.18
C PHE A 69 -15.70 9.40 -2.87
N LEU A 70 -14.89 8.48 -2.36
CA LEU A 70 -15.34 7.29 -1.65
C LEU A 70 -15.56 7.66 -0.18
N VAL A 71 -16.79 7.51 0.31
CA VAL A 71 -17.14 7.86 1.69
C VAL A 71 -17.29 6.56 2.49
N VAL A 72 -16.36 6.32 3.42
CA VAL A 72 -16.34 5.08 4.23
C VAL A 72 -16.50 5.43 5.70
N ASN A 73 -17.54 4.92 6.36
CA ASN A 73 -17.87 5.26 7.75
C ASN A 73 -17.93 6.79 7.99
N GLY A 74 -18.39 7.55 7.00
CA GLY A 74 -18.45 9.02 7.04
C GLY A 74 -17.13 9.74 6.72
N ALA A 75 -16.01 9.03 6.57
CA ALA A 75 -14.75 9.62 6.13
C ALA A 75 -14.70 9.76 4.61
N GLU A 76 -14.43 10.97 4.12
CA GLU A 76 -14.30 11.27 2.70
C GLU A 76 -12.87 10.97 2.22
N ILE A 77 -12.74 10.10 1.21
CA ILE A 77 -11.48 9.71 0.59
C ILE A 77 -11.56 10.12 -0.88
N GLN A 78 -10.70 11.03 -1.31
CA GLN A 78 -10.70 11.50 -2.70
C GLN A 78 -10.24 10.39 -3.65
N VAL A 79 -10.89 10.27 -4.80
CA VAL A 79 -10.56 9.27 -5.83
C VAL A 79 -9.95 9.96 -7.04
N PHE A 80 -8.91 9.33 -7.59
CA PHE A 80 -8.20 9.73 -8.80
C PHE A 80 -8.09 8.55 -9.78
N HIS A 81 -7.91 8.86 -11.06
CA HIS A 81 -7.80 7.89 -12.15
C HIS A 81 -6.60 8.17 -13.06
N GLU A 82 -5.48 8.57 -12.48
CA GLU A 82 -4.28 8.93 -13.22
C GLU A 82 -3.37 7.72 -13.47
N LYS A 83 -2.83 7.64 -14.69
CA LYS A 83 -1.83 6.63 -15.06
C LYS A 83 -0.41 7.06 -14.72
N ASP A 84 -0.15 8.38 -14.76
CA ASP A 84 1.14 8.94 -14.38
C ASP A 84 1.14 9.27 -12.88
N PRO A 85 1.97 8.60 -12.06
CA PRO A 85 2.07 8.90 -10.63
C PRO A 85 2.39 10.35 -10.28
N ALA A 86 3.08 11.07 -11.18
CA ALA A 86 3.46 12.47 -10.99
C ALA A 86 2.29 13.45 -11.18
N ALA A 87 1.25 13.05 -11.90
CA ALA A 87 0.04 13.85 -12.12
C ALA A 87 -0.95 13.77 -10.97
N ILE A 88 -0.80 12.79 -10.07
CA ILE A 88 -1.73 12.59 -8.94
C ILE A 88 -1.47 13.69 -7.89
N PRO A 89 -2.48 14.51 -7.53
CA PRO A 89 -2.30 15.64 -6.63
C PRO A 89 -2.38 15.18 -5.16
N TRP A 90 -1.37 14.44 -4.70
CA TRP A 90 -1.24 14.00 -3.31
C TRP A 90 -1.13 15.15 -2.32
N GLY A 91 -0.42 16.22 -2.70
CA GLY A 91 -0.29 17.43 -1.90
C GLY A 91 -1.65 18.08 -1.61
N ASP A 92 -2.47 18.25 -2.65
CA ASP A 92 -3.80 18.90 -2.54
C ASP A 92 -4.80 18.05 -1.76
N SER A 93 -4.72 16.72 -1.88
CA SER A 93 -5.55 15.80 -1.08
C SER A 93 -5.05 15.64 0.36
N GLY A 94 -3.84 16.10 0.68
CA GLY A 94 -3.22 15.97 1.99
C GLY A 94 -2.67 14.57 2.30
N ALA A 95 -2.50 13.72 1.28
CA ALA A 95 -1.91 12.39 1.41
C ALA A 95 -0.38 12.47 1.49
N ALA A 96 0.19 12.27 2.69
CA ALA A 96 1.63 12.44 2.91
C ALA A 96 2.45 11.18 2.60
N TYR A 97 1.93 9.99 2.96
CA TYR A 97 2.62 8.71 2.78
C TYR A 97 1.87 7.85 1.78
N ILE A 98 2.53 7.40 0.71
CA ILE A 98 1.86 6.67 -0.37
C ILE A 98 2.17 5.19 -0.27
N CYS A 99 1.11 4.37 -0.23
CA CYS A 99 1.20 2.93 -0.47
C CYS A 99 1.21 2.70 -1.99
N GLU A 100 2.39 2.40 -2.53
CA GLU A 100 2.55 2.02 -3.93
C GLU A 100 2.29 0.51 -4.07
N SER A 101 1.08 0.17 -4.52
CA SER A 101 0.57 -1.20 -4.58
C SER A 101 0.05 -1.61 -5.95
N THR A 102 0.47 -0.92 -7.01
CA THR A 102 0.18 -1.27 -8.41
C THR A 102 1.00 -2.47 -8.87
N GLY A 103 2.18 -2.68 -8.29
CA GLY A 103 3.17 -3.67 -8.75
C GLY A 103 3.99 -3.22 -9.96
N VAL A 104 3.78 -2.00 -10.48
CA VAL A 104 4.46 -1.47 -11.66
C VAL A 104 5.63 -0.55 -11.28
N PHE A 105 5.43 0.32 -10.30
CA PHE A 105 6.40 1.35 -9.91
C PHE A 105 7.32 0.88 -8.77
N THR A 106 8.00 -0.24 -8.99
CA THR A 106 8.85 -0.92 -7.97
C THR A 106 10.34 -0.55 -8.08
N GLN A 107 10.65 0.66 -8.55
CA GLN A 107 12.01 1.22 -8.65
C GLN A 107 11.99 2.61 -8.03
N LYS A 108 13.12 3.06 -7.46
CA LYS A 108 13.22 4.35 -6.79
C LYS A 108 12.73 5.48 -7.68
N GLU A 109 13.31 5.64 -8.87
CA GLU A 109 12.98 6.73 -9.80
C GLU A 109 11.50 6.77 -10.17
N LYS A 110 10.89 5.60 -10.31
CA LYS A 110 9.47 5.44 -10.65
C LYS A 110 8.56 5.75 -9.48
N ALA A 111 8.89 5.27 -8.29
CA ALA A 111 8.14 5.54 -7.07
C ALA A 111 8.26 7.02 -6.66
N GLU A 112 9.42 7.65 -6.87
CA GLU A 112 9.64 9.07 -6.57
C GLU A 112 8.78 10.01 -7.43
N LEU A 113 8.13 9.54 -8.49
CA LEU A 113 7.13 10.30 -9.21
C LEU A 113 5.97 10.74 -8.30
N HIS A 114 5.59 9.94 -7.29
CA HIS A 114 4.60 10.36 -6.29
C HIS A 114 5.02 11.59 -5.49
N ILE A 115 6.31 11.79 -5.27
CA ILE A 115 6.84 12.95 -4.54
C ILE A 115 6.62 14.22 -5.37
N LYS A 116 6.72 14.12 -6.70
CA LYS A 116 6.37 15.24 -7.60
C LYS A 116 4.90 15.65 -7.47
N GLY A 117 4.02 14.69 -7.20
CA GLY A 117 2.60 14.94 -6.86
C GLY A 117 2.35 15.51 -5.46
N GLY A 118 3.40 15.77 -4.67
CA GLY A 118 3.30 16.38 -3.34
C GLY A 118 3.31 15.39 -2.17
N ALA A 119 3.53 14.09 -2.42
CA ALA A 119 3.76 13.13 -1.34
C ALA A 119 5.10 13.39 -0.64
N LYS A 120 5.19 13.05 0.65
CA LYS A 120 6.44 13.13 1.42
C LYS A 120 7.28 11.87 1.29
N LYS A 121 6.64 10.70 1.30
CA LYS A 121 7.27 9.38 1.35
C LYS A 121 6.46 8.35 0.58
N VAL A 122 7.14 7.33 0.08
CA VAL A 122 6.52 6.22 -0.67
C VAL A 122 6.96 4.88 -0.08
N ILE A 123 5.99 3.99 0.11
CA ILE A 123 6.18 2.63 0.58
C ILE A 123 5.71 1.68 -0.52
N ILE A 124 6.66 0.99 -1.15
CA ILE A 124 6.40 -0.02 -2.16
C ILE A 124 5.93 -1.29 -1.47
N SER A 125 4.78 -1.84 -1.89
CA SER A 125 4.19 -3.05 -1.31
C SER A 125 4.73 -4.36 -1.90
N ALA A 126 5.95 -4.33 -2.44
CA ALA A 126 6.62 -5.43 -3.13
C ALA A 126 8.14 -5.26 -3.07
N PRO A 127 8.94 -6.31 -3.33
CA PRO A 127 10.38 -6.19 -3.50
C PRO A 127 10.72 -5.18 -4.62
N PRO A 128 11.67 -4.28 -4.39
CA PRO A 128 12.11 -3.36 -5.43
C PRO A 128 12.96 -4.08 -6.48
N LYS A 129 13.06 -3.48 -7.67
CA LYS A 129 13.93 -3.95 -8.77
C LYS A 129 15.34 -3.35 -8.71
N ASP A 130 15.60 -2.50 -7.73
CA ASP A 130 16.84 -1.76 -7.51
C ASP A 130 17.18 -1.72 -6.00
N ALA A 131 18.13 -0.86 -5.62
CA ALA A 131 18.67 -0.80 -4.25
C ALA A 131 17.80 0.00 -3.26
N VAL A 132 16.49 0.14 -3.49
CA VAL A 132 15.57 0.74 -2.51
C VAL A 132 15.67 -0.02 -1.18
N PRO A 133 15.83 0.67 -0.04
CA PRO A 133 15.95 0.01 1.25
C PRO A 133 14.68 -0.76 1.60
N ILE A 134 14.88 -1.99 2.09
CA ILE A 134 13.81 -2.91 2.48
C ILE A 134 13.73 -2.94 4.00
N TYR A 135 12.52 -2.73 4.53
CA TYR A 135 12.24 -2.83 5.95
C TYR A 135 11.17 -3.88 6.22
N VAL A 136 11.46 -4.75 7.20
CA VAL A 136 10.51 -5.71 7.76
C VAL A 136 10.26 -5.33 9.20
N VAL A 137 8.99 -5.07 9.53
CA VAL A 137 8.55 -4.70 10.87
C VAL A 137 8.85 -5.85 11.85
N GLY A 138 9.42 -5.50 13.00
CA GLY A 138 9.93 -6.47 13.98
C GLY A 138 11.33 -7.03 13.70
N VAL A 139 11.91 -6.79 12.52
CA VAL A 139 13.26 -7.31 12.16
C VAL A 139 14.29 -6.18 12.09
N ASN A 140 14.13 -5.23 11.16
CA ASN A 140 15.08 -4.14 10.93
C ASN A 140 14.41 -2.76 10.76
N HIS A 141 13.09 -2.63 10.95
CA HIS A 141 12.38 -1.35 10.83
C HIS A 141 12.92 -0.20 11.71
N LEU A 142 13.64 -0.48 12.80
CA LEU A 142 14.29 0.54 13.63
C LEU A 142 15.54 1.15 12.98
N GLU A 143 16.06 0.53 11.91
CA GLU A 143 17.16 1.05 11.09
C GLU A 143 16.65 2.00 9.99
N TYR A 144 15.35 2.32 9.99
CA TYR A 144 14.75 3.27 9.06
C TYR A 144 15.45 4.63 9.16
N LYS A 145 15.87 5.16 8.00
CA LYS A 145 16.45 6.50 7.93
C LYS A 145 15.38 7.47 7.45
N THR A 146 15.18 8.56 8.18
CA THR A 146 14.24 9.62 7.79
C THR A 146 14.59 10.30 6.46
N THR A 147 15.83 10.13 5.99
CA THR A 147 16.27 10.55 4.65
C THR A 147 15.71 9.68 3.53
N ASP A 148 15.28 8.45 3.81
CA ASP A 148 14.78 7.53 2.79
C ASP A 148 13.40 7.97 2.35
N THR A 149 13.32 8.46 1.12
CA THR A 149 12.12 8.97 0.46
C THR A 149 11.22 7.86 -0.04
N VAL A 150 11.84 6.77 -0.51
CA VAL A 150 11.18 5.55 -0.98
C VAL A 150 11.76 4.37 -0.23
N VAL A 151 10.86 3.54 0.30
CA VAL A 151 11.22 2.28 0.96
C VAL A 151 10.35 1.15 0.42
N SER A 152 10.78 -0.09 0.63
CA SER A 152 9.97 -1.28 0.34
C SER A 152 9.60 -2.01 1.62
N ASN A 153 8.35 -2.46 1.72
CA ASN A 153 7.90 -3.36 2.78
C ASN A 153 8.12 -4.85 2.42
N ALA A 154 9.08 -5.14 1.54
CA ALA A 154 9.45 -6.45 1.05
C ALA A 154 8.28 -7.20 0.36
N SER A 155 8.37 -8.53 0.34
CA SER A 155 7.27 -9.43 -0.05
C SER A 155 6.56 -10.01 1.18
N CYS A 156 5.35 -10.55 1.00
CA CYS A 156 4.64 -11.33 2.03
C CYS A 156 5.50 -12.48 2.55
N THR A 157 6.18 -13.20 1.66
CA THR A 157 7.07 -14.30 1.99
C THR A 157 8.27 -13.84 2.82
N THR A 158 8.87 -12.70 2.49
CA THR A 158 9.97 -12.11 3.28
C THR A 158 9.50 -11.73 4.69
N ASN A 159 8.31 -11.13 4.81
CA ASN A 159 7.73 -10.78 6.11
C ASN A 159 7.43 -12.03 6.97
N CYS A 160 7.09 -13.16 6.35
CA CYS A 160 6.90 -14.45 7.04
C CYS A 160 8.24 -15.05 7.50
N LEU A 161 9.23 -15.10 6.60
CA LEU A 161 10.49 -15.80 6.84
C LEU A 161 11.44 -15.02 7.77
N ALA A 162 11.56 -13.69 7.59
CA ALA A 162 12.61 -12.91 8.24
C ALA A 162 12.57 -12.95 9.78
N PRO A 163 11.42 -12.88 10.47
CA PRO A 163 11.38 -13.04 11.93
C PRO A 163 11.87 -14.40 12.41
N LEU A 164 11.50 -15.49 11.70
CA LEU A 164 11.96 -16.83 12.00
C LEU A 164 13.48 -16.93 11.85
N THR A 165 14.00 -16.47 10.72
CA THR A 165 15.44 -16.46 10.43
C THR A 165 16.20 -15.65 11.47
N LYS A 166 15.69 -14.48 11.87
CA LYS A 166 16.31 -13.63 12.90
C LYS A 166 16.49 -14.38 14.22
N VAL A 167 15.41 -14.96 14.75
CA VAL A 167 15.46 -15.66 16.05
C VAL A 167 16.40 -16.86 16.00
N VAL A 168 16.33 -17.67 14.93
CA VAL A 168 17.19 -18.86 14.80
C VAL A 168 18.66 -18.45 14.66
N HIS A 169 18.95 -17.45 13.82
CA HIS A 169 20.31 -16.97 13.61
C HIS A 169 20.92 -16.39 14.88
N GLU A 170 20.19 -15.54 15.61
CA GLU A 170 20.68 -14.90 16.85
C GLU A 170 20.92 -15.91 17.97
N LYS A 171 20.18 -17.03 18.00
CA LYS A 171 20.31 -18.05 19.05
C LYS A 171 21.30 -19.15 18.71
N PHE A 172 21.37 -19.57 17.46
CA PHE A 172 22.08 -20.79 17.07
C PHE A 172 23.14 -20.56 15.99
N GLY A 173 23.08 -19.42 15.29
CA GLY A 173 23.87 -19.19 14.07
C GLY A 173 23.34 -20.02 12.90
N LEU A 174 23.14 -19.36 11.76
CA LEU A 174 22.82 -20.06 10.50
C LEU A 174 24.05 -20.06 9.61
N VAL A 175 24.46 -21.23 9.14
CA VAL A 175 25.55 -21.38 8.16
C VAL A 175 24.97 -21.21 6.74
N GLU A 176 23.88 -21.90 6.45
CA GLU A 176 23.17 -21.85 5.17
C GLU A 176 21.69 -22.21 5.38
N GLY A 177 20.84 -21.95 4.38
CA GLY A 177 19.41 -22.27 4.44
C GLY A 177 18.79 -22.35 3.06
N LEU A 178 17.99 -23.40 2.86
CA LEU A 178 17.10 -23.53 1.71
C LEU A 178 15.66 -23.34 2.20
N MET A 179 14.85 -22.66 1.39
CA MET A 179 13.48 -22.36 1.74
C MET A 179 12.56 -22.71 0.57
N THR A 180 11.41 -23.25 0.90
CA THR A 180 10.31 -23.49 -0.03
C THR A 180 9.04 -22.93 0.58
N THR A 181 8.26 -22.19 -0.21
CA THR A 181 6.94 -21.72 0.17
C THR A 181 5.90 -22.33 -0.76
N VAL A 182 4.87 -22.95 -0.19
CA VAL A 182 3.67 -23.33 -0.93
C VAL A 182 2.71 -22.15 -0.85
N HIS A 183 2.66 -21.38 -1.93
CA HIS A 183 2.01 -20.08 -1.95
C HIS A 183 0.60 -20.15 -2.55
N ALA A 184 -0.35 -19.41 -1.97
CA ALA A 184 -1.69 -19.25 -2.54
C ALA A 184 -1.65 -18.55 -3.91
N MET A 185 -2.68 -18.76 -4.73
CA MET A 185 -2.76 -18.15 -6.06
C MET A 185 -2.79 -16.62 -5.97
N THR A 186 -2.11 -15.94 -6.90
CA THR A 186 -2.06 -14.47 -6.99
C THR A 186 -2.57 -13.96 -8.33
N ALA A 187 -2.85 -12.66 -8.40
CA ALA A 187 -3.46 -12.01 -9.57
C ALA A 187 -2.58 -12.02 -10.83
N THR A 188 -1.30 -12.40 -10.73
CA THR A 188 -0.40 -12.53 -11.89
C THR A 188 -0.51 -13.89 -12.59
N GLN A 189 -1.24 -14.85 -12.00
CA GLN A 189 -1.49 -16.15 -12.62
C GLN A 189 -2.68 -16.08 -13.58
N LEU A 190 -2.65 -16.92 -14.62
CA LEU A 190 -3.74 -17.05 -15.59
C LEU A 190 -4.76 -18.09 -15.09
N THR A 191 -6.04 -17.85 -15.38
CA THR A 191 -7.17 -18.76 -15.08
C THR A 191 -7.35 -19.80 -16.17
#